data_AF-A0ABC8L428-F1
#
_entry.id   AF-A0ABC8L428-F1
#
_cell.length_a   1.000
_cell.length_b   1.000
_cell.length_c   1.000
_cell.angle_alpha   90.00
_cell.angle_beta   90.00
_cell.angle_gamma   90.00
#
_symmetry.space_group_name_H-M   'P 1'
#
loop_
_entity.id
_entity.type
_entity.pdbx_description
1 polymer ?
#
loop_
_entity_poly.entity_id
_entity_poly.type
_entity_poly.pdbx_seq_one_letter_code
_entity_poly.pdbx_strand_id
1 'polypeptide(L)'
;MCFKFNPNIKPSHKAPSHNPCLVFAKLYLDETRAKIGEVTKIFTHNSTIVIKDVNLKTKDMKSREEGEHGQILKIKAQIHSSNVMLYSKEKEVVSRVGQKVLEGGQKVRYLIKTGELIDTIEQWIKKQLKFSVASIS
;
A
#
# COMPACT_ATOMS: atom_id res chain seq x y z
N MET A 1 -28.21 -20.34 20.23
CA MET A 1 -28.66 -19.14 19.49
C MET A 1 -27.75 -18.95 18.29
N CYS A 2 -28.24 -19.28 17.09
CA CYS A 2 -27.47 -19.12 15.85
C CYS A 2 -27.40 -17.64 15.47
N PHE A 3 -26.19 -17.08 15.40
CA PHE A 3 -25.97 -15.73 14.87
C PHE A 3 -26.34 -15.73 13.39
N LYS A 4 -27.47 -15.10 13.06
CA LYS A 4 -27.87 -14.86 11.66
C LYS A 4 -26.85 -13.93 11.02
N PHE A 5 -26.12 -14.43 10.03
CA PHE A 5 -25.28 -13.61 9.17
C PHE A 5 -26.19 -12.64 8.39
N ASN A 6 -26.08 -11.34 8.65
CA ASN A 6 -26.89 -10.32 8.00
C ASN A 6 -26.17 -9.84 6.73
N PRO A 7 -26.64 -10.20 5.52
CA PRO A 7 -25.97 -9.90 4.25
C PRO A 7 -26.02 -8.41 3.86
N ASN A 8 -26.69 -7.56 4.64
CA ASN A 8 -26.86 -6.13 4.35
C ASN A 8 -25.91 -5.20 5.14
N ILE A 9 -24.97 -5.73 5.93
CA ILE A 9 -23.95 -4.90 6.58
C ILE A 9 -22.90 -4.53 5.53
N LYS A 10 -23.07 -3.38 4.87
CA LYS A 10 -22.00 -2.75 4.10
C LYS A 10 -20.77 -2.64 5.02
N PRO A 11 -19.55 -3.02 4.59
CA PRO A 11 -18.36 -2.88 5.42
C PRO A 11 -18.28 -1.44 5.94
N SER A 12 -18.31 -1.27 7.26
CA SER A 12 -18.53 0.01 7.95
C SER A 12 -17.36 0.99 7.87
N HIS A 13 -16.45 0.83 6.91
CA HIS A 13 -15.20 1.58 6.84
C HIS A 13 -15.11 2.41 5.56
N LYS A 14 -15.91 3.49 5.46
CA LYS A 14 -15.46 4.67 4.72
C LYS A 14 -14.44 5.42 5.60
N ALA A 15 -13.25 4.84 5.82
CA ALA A 15 -12.13 5.64 6.27
C ALA A 15 -11.78 6.58 5.11
N PRO A 16 -11.62 7.90 5.35
CA PRO A 16 -11.24 8.82 4.29
C PRO A 16 -9.97 8.30 3.64
N SER A 17 -10.06 8.01 2.35
CA SER A 17 -8.97 7.56 1.51
C SER A 17 -7.88 8.63 1.52
N HIS A 18 -6.98 8.55 2.50
CA HIS A 18 -5.71 9.25 2.43
C HIS A 18 -5.03 8.72 1.17
N ASN A 19 -4.81 9.65 0.24
CA ASN A 19 -4.43 9.38 -1.13
C ASN A 19 -3.46 8.19 -1.26
N PRO A 20 -3.76 7.21 -2.13
CA PRO A 20 -2.86 6.10 -2.42
C PRO A 20 -1.74 6.60 -3.35
N CYS A 21 -0.94 7.55 -2.88
CA CYS A 21 0.27 7.96 -3.56
C CYS A 21 1.28 6.81 -3.43
N LEU A 22 2.14 6.68 -4.42
CA LEU A 22 3.16 5.65 -4.54
C LEU A 22 4.16 5.82 -3.41
N VAL A 23 3.83 5.25 -2.26
CA VAL A 23 4.62 5.39 -1.05
C VAL A 23 5.72 4.34 -1.11
N PHE A 24 6.98 4.79 -1.11
CA PHE A 24 8.09 3.96 -0.71
C PHE A 24 7.95 3.76 0.79
N ALA A 25 7.63 2.54 1.17
CA ALA A 25 7.50 2.14 2.56
C ALA A 25 8.78 1.43 2.96
N LYS A 26 9.41 1.88 4.05
CA LYS A 26 10.43 1.07 4.72
C LYS A 26 9.74 0.23 5.78
N LEU A 27 9.90 -1.08 5.65
CA LEU A 27 9.38 -2.05 6.59
C LEU A 27 10.46 -2.44 7.58
N TYR A 28 10.12 -2.45 8.87
CA TYR A 28 10.95 -3.04 9.91
C TYR A 28 10.46 -4.48 10.12
N LEU A 29 11.28 -5.46 9.75
CA LEU A 29 10.99 -6.89 10.00
C LEU A 29 11.60 -7.35 11.33
N ASP A 30 12.84 -6.95 11.59
CA ASP A 30 13.68 -7.33 12.73
C ASP A 30 14.70 -6.22 13.01
N GLU A 31 15.36 -6.24 14.18
CA GLU A 31 16.32 -5.21 14.64
C GLU A 31 17.45 -4.95 13.63
N THR A 32 17.71 -5.87 12.70
CA THR A 32 18.83 -5.80 11.75
C THR A 32 18.44 -5.62 10.29
N ARG A 33 17.18 -5.83 9.89
CA ARG A 33 16.78 -5.83 8.46
C ARG A 33 15.56 -4.97 8.19
N ALA A 34 15.81 -3.78 7.66
CA ALA A 34 14.79 -2.93 7.07
C ALA A 34 14.82 -3.01 5.55
N LYS A 35 13.69 -3.32 4.92
CA LYS A 35 13.56 -3.39 3.46
C LYS A 35 12.73 -2.22 2.94
N ILE A 36 13.14 -1.65 1.81
CA ILE A 36 12.41 -0.60 1.11
C ILE A 36 11.61 -1.24 -0.02
N GLY A 37 10.34 -0.88 -0.15
CA GLY A 37 9.50 -1.39 -1.23
C GLY A 37 8.39 -0.43 -1.62
N GLU A 38 7.85 -0.64 -2.81
CA GLU A 38 6.75 0.14 -3.38
C GLU A 38 5.39 -0.52 -3.06
N VAL A 39 4.44 0.27 -2.58
CA VAL A 39 3.08 -0.21 -2.27
C VAL A 39 2.31 -0.47 -3.57
N THR A 40 1.91 -1.72 -3.80
CA THR A 40 1.14 -2.15 -4.98
C THR A 40 -0.37 -2.03 -4.75
N LYS A 41 -0.86 -2.52 -3.60
CA LYS A 41 -2.30 -2.55 -3.27
C LYS A 41 -2.52 -2.13 -1.82
N ILE A 42 -3.62 -1.44 -1.56
CA ILE A 42 -4.04 -0.97 -0.24
C ILE A 42 -5.43 -1.52 0.05
N PHE A 43 -5.60 -2.11 1.23
CA PHE A 43 -6.86 -2.65 1.71
C PHE A 43 -7.33 -1.84 2.93
N THR A 44 -8.19 -0.85 2.68
CA THR A 44 -8.64 0.11 3.71
C THR A 44 -9.43 -0.54 4.85
N HIS A 45 -10.21 -1.59 4.55
CA HIS A 45 -11.06 -2.26 5.54
C HIS A 45 -10.27 -2.95 6.67
N ASN A 46 -9.12 -3.55 6.34
CA ASN A 46 -8.25 -4.22 7.30
C ASN A 46 -7.03 -3.39 7.68
N SER A 47 -6.91 -2.16 7.16
CA SER A 47 -5.71 -1.33 7.30
C SER A 47 -4.41 -2.06 6.91
N THR A 48 -4.49 -2.94 5.91
CA THR A 48 -3.35 -3.70 5.38
C THR A 48 -2.92 -3.21 4.00
N ILE A 49 -1.65 -3.44 3.68
CA ILE A 49 -1.02 -3.07 2.41
C ILE A 49 -0.24 -4.25 1.84
N VAL A 50 -0.07 -4.25 0.52
CA VAL A 50 0.79 -5.20 -0.20
C VAL A 50 1.93 -4.43 -0.84
N ILE A 51 3.15 -4.83 -0.50
CA ILE A 51 4.37 -4.20 -0.97
C ILE A 51 5.05 -5.14 -1.96
N LYS A 52 5.63 -4.56 -3.02
CA LYS A 52 6.39 -5.31 -4.02
C LYS A 52 7.64 -5.94 -3.38
N ASP A 53 7.82 -7.23 -3.61
CA ASP A 53 8.99 -8.04 -3.21
C ASP A 53 9.30 -8.08 -1.70
N VAL A 54 8.30 -7.76 -0.87
CA VAL A 54 8.36 -7.85 0.59
C VAL A 54 7.28 -8.81 1.09
N ASN A 55 7.58 -9.55 2.15
CA ASN A 55 6.68 -10.55 2.75
C ASN A 55 6.15 -11.57 1.73
N LEU A 56 7.07 -12.22 1.02
CA LEU A 56 6.75 -13.28 0.07
C LEU A 56 6.44 -14.57 0.82
N LYS A 57 5.31 -15.20 0.51
CA LYS A 57 4.95 -16.52 1.00
C LYS A 57 5.04 -17.51 -0.15
N THR A 58 5.67 -18.64 0.10
CA THR A 58 5.64 -19.78 -0.81
C THR A 58 4.27 -20.44 -0.66
N LYS A 59 3.56 -20.57 -1.78
CA LYS A 59 2.29 -21.26 -1.84
C LYS A 59 2.39 -22.34 -2.90
N ASP A 60 2.26 -23.57 -2.46
CA ASP A 60 2.18 -24.71 -3.36
C ASP A 60 0.77 -24.79 -3.92
N MET A 61 0.66 -24.68 -5.24
CA MET A 61 -0.60 -24.80 -5.96
C MET A 61 -0.70 -26.22 -6.51
N LYS A 62 -1.73 -26.95 -6.05
CA LYS A 62 -2.10 -28.24 -6.65
C LYS A 62 -2.54 -28.02 -8.10
N SER A 63 -2.20 -28.97 -8.96
CA SER A 63 -2.69 -28.97 -10.34
C SER A 63 -4.22 -29.01 -10.38
N ARG A 64 -4.79 -28.34 -11.38
CA ARG A 64 -6.24 -28.34 -11.64
C ARG A 64 -6.63 -29.29 -12.76
N GLU A 65 -5.70 -29.65 -13.64
CA GLU A 65 -5.94 -30.48 -14.81
C GLU A 65 -5.12 -31.77 -14.73
N GLU A 66 -5.70 -32.87 -15.24
CA GLU A 66 -5.02 -34.17 -15.30
C GLU A 66 -3.87 -34.10 -16.31
N GLY A 67 -2.63 -34.18 -15.81
CA GLY A 67 -1.41 -34.18 -16.62
C GLY A 67 -0.43 -33.04 -16.33
N GLU A 68 -0.84 -31.99 -15.60
CA GLU A 68 0.06 -30.90 -15.22
C GLU A 68 0.72 -31.13 -13.85
N HIS A 69 2.00 -30.75 -13.74
CA HIS A 69 2.72 -30.75 -12.46
C HIS A 69 2.29 -29.57 -11.57
N GLY A 70 2.23 -29.81 -10.26
CA GLY A 70 1.98 -28.76 -9.27
C GLY A 70 3.03 -27.65 -9.33
N GLN A 71 2.62 -26.40 -9.10
CA GLN A 71 3.50 -25.23 -9.20
C GLN A 71 3.77 -24.63 -7.82
N ILE A 72 5.03 -24.26 -7.58
CA ILE A 72 5.45 -23.53 -6.38
C ILE A 72 5.42 -22.04 -6.70
N LEU A 73 4.40 -21.33 -6.19
CA LEU A 73 4.21 -19.91 -6.46
C LEU A 73 4.69 -19.06 -5.29
N LYS A 74 5.43 -17.98 -5.58
CA LYS A 74 5.78 -16.95 -4.58
C LYS A 74 4.75 -15.83 -4.66
N ILE A 75 3.87 -15.76 -3.68
CA ILE A 75 2.83 -14.74 -3.60
C ILE A 75 3.18 -13.66 -2.58
N LYS A 76 2.85 -12.40 -2.90
CA LYS A 76 3.02 -11.27 -1.98
C LYS A 76 1.94 -11.34 -0.91
N ALA A 77 2.34 -11.31 0.36
CA ALA A 77 1.42 -11.28 1.48
C ALA A 77 1.17 -9.86 2.00
N GLN A 78 0.01 -9.69 2.64
CA GLN A 78 -0.39 -8.43 3.25
C GLN A 78 0.44 -8.14 4.51
N ILE A 79 0.63 -6.87 4.80
CA ILE A 79 1.29 -6.36 6.00
C ILE A 79 0.43 -5.26 6.60
N HIS A 80 0.40 -5.15 7.92
CA HIS A 80 -0.35 -4.09 8.59
C HIS A 80 0.32 -2.73 8.40
N SER A 81 -0.48 -1.70 8.11
CA SER A 81 -0.01 -0.34 7.81
C SER A 81 0.76 0.34 8.95
N SER A 82 0.58 -0.09 10.20
CA SER A 82 1.36 0.43 11.34
C SER A 82 2.85 0.05 11.28
N ASN A 83 3.20 -1.02 10.57
CA ASN A 83 4.56 -1.56 10.55
C ASN A 83 5.42 -0.91 9.45
N VAL A 84 4.91 0.14 8.81
CA VAL A 84 5.59 0.84 7.73
C VAL A 84 5.71 2.34 7.99
N MET A 85 6.80 2.90 7.49
CA MET A 85 7.03 4.35 7.48
C MET A 85 7.30 4.84 6.07
N LEU A 86 7.00 6.12 5.81
CA LEU A 86 7.34 6.76 4.55
C LEU A 86 8.85 6.90 4.41
N TYR A 87 9.34 6.61 3.22
CA TYR A 87 10.74 6.73 2.84
C TYR A 87 10.90 7.80 1.77
N SER A 88 11.79 8.76 2.01
CA SER A 88 12.26 9.70 0.98
C SER A 88 13.35 9.04 0.16
N LYS A 89 13.19 9.03 -1.17
CA LYS A 89 14.24 8.57 -2.09
C LYS A 89 15.37 9.58 -2.25
N GLU A 90 15.08 10.87 -2.10
CA GLU A 90 16.05 11.93 -2.32
C GLU A 90 17.07 12.00 -1.18
N LYS A 91 16.59 11.86 0.05
CA LYS A 91 17.45 11.95 1.24
C LYS A 91 17.74 10.61 1.90
N GLU A 92 17.14 9.54 1.38
CA GLU A 92 17.29 8.16 1.91
C GLU A 92 16.88 8.00 3.38
N VAL A 93 16.02 8.90 3.87
CA VAL A 93 15.56 8.92 5.26
C VAL A 93 14.12 8.46 5.39
N VAL A 94 13.87 7.70 6.46
CA VAL A 94 12.54 7.34 6.95
C VAL A 94 12.00 8.41 7.90
N SER A 95 10.78 8.87 7.66
CA SER A 95 10.15 9.93 8.45
C SER A 95 8.67 9.65 8.72
N ARG A 96 8.20 10.22 9.84
CA ARG A 96 6.76 10.41 10.09
C ARG A 96 6.20 11.52 9.21
N VAL A 97 4.87 11.54 9.10
CA VAL A 97 4.10 12.50 8.31
C VAL A 97 3.60 13.63 9.20
N GLY A 98 3.82 14.87 8.79
CA GLY A 98 3.19 16.07 9.32
C GLY A 98 2.14 16.62 8.35
N GLN A 99 1.36 17.60 8.82
CA GLN A 99 0.38 18.33 8.01
C GLN A 99 0.70 19.83 8.07
N LYS A 100 0.64 20.49 6.91
CA LYS A 100 0.89 21.92 6.75
C LYS A 100 -0.23 22.51 5.90
N VAL A 101 -0.62 23.75 6.18
CA VAL A 101 -1.49 24.54 5.32
C VAL A 101 -0.60 25.46 4.49
N LEU A 102 -0.77 25.44 3.17
CA LEU A 102 -0.09 26.36 2.25
C LEU A 102 -0.83 27.70 2.18
N GLU A 103 -0.17 28.71 1.66
CA GLU A 103 -0.72 30.08 1.52
C GLU A 103 -2.02 30.10 0.69
N GLY A 104 -2.20 29.16 -0.23
CA GLY A 104 -3.43 28.96 -1.00
C GLY A 104 -4.55 28.21 -0.27
N GLY A 105 -4.45 28.01 1.05
CA GLY A 105 -5.45 27.29 1.86
C GLY A 105 -5.46 25.77 1.69
N GLN A 106 -4.59 25.22 0.84
CA GLN A 106 -4.50 23.78 0.61
C GLN A 106 -3.76 23.09 1.77
N LYS A 107 -4.38 22.06 2.33
CA LYS A 107 -3.78 21.20 3.34
C LYS A 107 -2.95 20.10 2.67
N VAL A 108 -1.66 20.07 2.95
CA VAL A 108 -0.71 19.11 2.36
C VAL A 108 0.00 18.32 3.45
N ARG A 109 0.34 17.07 3.13
CA ARG A 109 1.22 16.24 3.97
C ARG A 109 2.68 16.46 3.59
N TYR A 110 3.53 16.49 4.62
CA TYR A 110 4.98 16.61 4.44
C TYR A 110 5.74 15.62 5.33
N LEU A 111 6.97 15.30 4.95
CA LEU A 111 7.88 14.51 5.78
C LEU A 111 8.53 15.40 6.84
N ILE A 112 8.36 15.07 8.12
CA ILE A 112 8.87 15.91 9.23
C ILE A 112 10.39 16.09 9.16
N LYS A 113 11.14 15.02 8.86
CA LYS A 113 12.62 15.08 8.83
C LYS A 113 13.18 15.81 7.62
N THR A 114 12.51 15.72 6.46
CA THR A 114 13.06 16.22 5.20
C THR A 114 12.38 17.49 4.69
N GLY A 115 11.16 17.79 5.15
CA GLY A 115 10.34 18.89 4.66
C GLY A 115 9.67 18.64 3.31
N GLU A 116 9.89 17.48 2.69
CA GLU A 116 9.35 17.15 1.36
C GLU A 116 7.82 17.00 1.38
N LEU A 117 7.15 17.53 0.36
CA LEU A 117 5.71 17.42 0.19
C LEU A 117 5.34 16.11 -0.51
N ILE A 118 4.32 15.42 0.01
CA ILE A 118 3.90 14.08 -0.47
C ILE A 118 2.70 14.19 -1.44
N ASP A 119 1.84 15.18 -1.23
CA ASP A 119 0.58 15.34 -1.96
C ASP A 119 0.75 16.29 -3.15
N THR A 120 1.57 15.94 -4.13
CA THR A 120 1.65 16.73 -5.38
C THR A 120 0.50 16.33 -6.31
N ILE A 121 -0.29 17.31 -6.76
CA ILE A 121 -1.45 17.12 -7.67
C ILE A 121 -1.07 16.33 -8.93
N GLU A 122 0.16 16.53 -9.43
CA GLU A 122 0.71 15.85 -10.60
C GLU A 122 0.77 14.33 -10.47
N GLN A 123 1.02 13.80 -9.26
CA GLN A 123 1.10 12.36 -9.03
C GLN A 123 -0.28 11.71 -9.15
N TRP A 124 -1.35 12.46 -8.86
CA TRP A 124 -2.73 11.99 -8.98
C TRP A 124 -3.18 11.92 -10.45
N ILE A 125 -2.85 12.93 -11.25
CA ILE A 125 -3.14 12.97 -12.69
C ILE A 125 -2.38 11.87 -13.43
N LYS A 126 -1.08 11.71 -13.16
CA LYS A 126 -0.27 10.62 -13.73
C LYS A 126 -0.82 9.23 -13.39
N LYS A 127 -1.37 9.07 -12.18
CA LYS A 127 -2.01 7.81 -11.76
C LYS A 127 -3.32 7.54 -12.50
N GLN A 128 -4.15 8.54 -12.70
CA GLN A 128 -5.40 8.44 -13.47
C GLN A 128 -5.14 8.04 -14.93
N LEU A 129 -4.20 8.73 -15.59
CA LEU A 129 -3.83 8.44 -16.97
C LEU A 129 -3.24 7.03 -17.15
N LYS A 130 -2.45 6.54 -16.19
CA LYS A 130 -1.87 5.19 -16.23
C LYS A 130 -2.90 4.08 -16.08
N PHE A 131 -4.02 4.36 -15.41
CA PHE A 131 -5.12 3.39 -15.23
C PHE A 131 -6.00 3.29 -16.49
N SER A 132 -6.22 4.40 -17.20
CA SER A 132 -7.03 4.37 -18.44
C SER A 132 -6.32 3.63 -19.58
N VAL A 133 -5.01 3.81 -19.73
CA VAL A 133 -4.23 3.15 -20.79
C VAL A 133 -4.14 1.64 -20.58
N ALA A 134 -4.05 1.17 -19.33
CA ALA A 134 -4.00 -0.26 -19.00
C ALA A 134 -5.36 -1.00 -19.14
N SER A 135 -6.45 -0.27 -19.40
CA SER A 135 -7.79 -0.85 -19.59
C SER A 135 -8.18 -0.96 -21.07
N ILE A 136 -7.37 -0.36 -21.96
CA ILE A 136 -7.57 -0.34 -23.42
C ILE A 136 -6.69 -1.39 -24.14
N SER A 137 -5.76 -2.01 -23.39
CA SER A 137 -4.89 -3.11 -23.82
C SER A 137 -5.25 -4.40 -23.10
#